data_AF-A0A524LJ55-F1
#
_entry.id   AF-A0A524LJ55-F1
#
_cell.length_a   1.000
_cell.length_b   1.000
_cell.length_c   1.000
_cell.angle_alpha   90.00
_cell.angle_beta   90.00
_cell.angle_gamma   90.00
#
_symmetry.space_group_name_H-M   'P 1'
#
loop_
_entity.id
_entity.type
_entity.pdbx_description
1 polymer ?
#
loop_
_entity_poly.entity_id
_entity_poly.type
_entity_poly.pdbx_seq_one_letter_code
_entity_poly.pdbx_strand_id
1 'polypeptide(L)'
;MKRVRTLSIFFLLAMLAMALPLIGIAQASKMDTGQARLPLETNVGQQTSFGLNYLTTESRVVQSAHPYTNNFDYTWTITKAGASQIRVHFTQIDVESNYDYVYVYDYANAQLHKLTGLYSSGGWSAWSYGESIKVRLDTDYSVTKWGFAIDQIEYEGGGGGGGTNVLANGVTSTSSLAATGATEMWTIQVDANALSMYSVLTCGSADFDLYGRLGAAPTTSTYDWRGYTGGGEEVTFNTPGAGTWYIMVRSYSGSGSYGLTVTITYGGGGGGTAEKIGVFFWASDAGTQTVINEYKGYLQAEGYTKFFEFKDTTNFANDFSTVAAYEDSTDTVFFYLFGHGNNDGYHSYTSFRTGGYSIVYSNTFRSYCDNLDSSQVGLLISSCYSGDWADDMIGGGYLAMSSSDETHNSWSVGPLPGEEAFANYFWNYVHNGYDAVDAFWAAKAQMPTSGTYVQNPKICDQCTYNFFG
;
A
#
# COMPACT_ATOMS: atom_id res chain seq x y z
N MET A 1 -62.95 55.31 -21.63
CA MET A 1 -62.18 54.35 -20.80
C MET A 1 -62.64 52.96 -21.20
N LYS A 2 -61.69 52.15 -21.69
CA LYS A 2 -61.85 51.15 -22.76
C LYS A 2 -62.50 49.84 -22.24
N ARG A 3 -63.74 49.56 -22.66
CA ARG A 3 -64.22 48.67 -23.76
C ARG A 3 -63.91 47.17 -23.57
N VAL A 4 -64.89 46.35 -23.13
CA VAL A 4 -65.94 45.56 -23.86
C VAL A 4 -65.41 44.27 -24.55
N ARG A 5 -66.10 43.13 -24.35
CA ARG A 5 -66.64 42.14 -25.35
C ARG A 5 -66.42 40.66 -24.98
N THR A 6 -67.50 39.91 -24.65
CA THR A 6 -68.30 38.97 -25.51
C THR A 6 -67.46 37.84 -26.14
N LEU A 7 -67.72 36.54 -25.95
CA LEU A 7 -68.90 35.68 -26.21
C LEU A 7 -68.56 34.73 -27.39
N SER A 8 -68.73 33.42 -27.15
CA SER A 8 -69.36 32.44 -28.05
C SER A 8 -68.69 31.87 -29.33
N ILE A 9 -68.87 30.54 -29.46
CA ILE A 9 -69.45 29.79 -30.61
C ILE A 9 -68.51 29.24 -31.72
N PHE A 10 -68.40 27.89 -31.68
CA PHE A 10 -68.68 26.87 -32.72
C PHE A 10 -68.01 26.82 -34.12
N PHE A 11 -67.79 25.54 -34.48
CA PHE A 11 -67.98 24.84 -35.77
C PHE A 11 -66.88 24.91 -36.86
N LEU A 12 -66.39 23.71 -37.23
CA LEU A 12 -66.65 22.99 -38.51
C LEU A 12 -65.41 22.31 -39.14
N LEU A 13 -65.50 20.98 -39.25
CA LEU A 13 -65.13 20.04 -40.34
C LEU A 13 -63.73 19.98 -41.03
N ALA A 14 -63.16 18.76 -40.95
CA ALA A 14 -62.90 17.78 -42.03
C ALA A 14 -61.57 17.76 -42.86
N MET A 15 -60.92 16.57 -42.80
CA MET A 15 -60.21 15.78 -43.85
C MET A 15 -59.00 16.43 -44.59
N LEU A 16 -57.86 15.78 -44.92
CA LEU A 16 -57.48 14.38 -45.14
C LEU A 16 -55.93 14.25 -45.22
N ALA A 17 -55.41 13.08 -44.81
CA ALA A 17 -54.25 12.30 -45.33
C ALA A 17 -52.76 12.77 -45.34
N MET A 18 -51.96 11.96 -44.60
CA MET A 18 -50.64 11.36 -44.91
C MET A 18 -49.33 12.20 -44.91
N ALA A 19 -48.48 12.01 -43.89
CA ALA A 19 -47.20 11.23 -43.95
C ALA A 19 -46.39 11.34 -42.63
N LEU A 20 -45.86 10.19 -42.16
CA LEU A 20 -45.12 9.90 -40.91
C LEU A 20 -43.66 10.43 -40.87
N PRO A 21 -42.87 10.21 -39.79
CA PRO A 21 -43.18 10.07 -38.34
C PRO A 21 -42.35 11.07 -37.48
N LEU A 22 -42.69 11.33 -36.21
CA LEU A 22 -41.75 11.52 -35.07
C LEU A 22 -42.44 12.02 -33.76
N ILE A 23 -42.04 11.40 -32.64
CA ILE A 23 -41.86 11.92 -31.27
C ILE A 23 -43.09 12.19 -30.36
N GLY A 24 -43.16 11.42 -29.24
CA GLY A 24 -43.72 11.74 -27.91
C GLY A 24 -45.25 11.85 -27.82
N ILE A 25 -45.99 11.32 -26.84
CA ILE A 25 -45.80 11.12 -25.39
C ILE A 25 -46.84 10.05 -24.97
N ALA A 26 -46.49 9.15 -24.05
CA ALA A 26 -47.48 8.44 -23.24
C ALA A 26 -47.29 8.81 -21.78
N GLN A 27 -48.31 9.43 -21.19
CA GLN A 27 -48.39 9.74 -19.78
C GLN A 27 -49.07 8.58 -19.05
N ALA A 28 -48.33 8.03 -18.10
CA ALA A 28 -48.70 7.34 -16.87
C ALA A 28 -50.09 6.67 -16.73
N SER A 29 -50.05 5.38 -16.39
CA SER A 29 -50.83 4.88 -15.25
C SER A 29 -49.92 4.05 -14.34
N LYS A 30 -49.82 4.49 -13.07
CA LYS A 30 -49.08 3.85 -11.98
C LYS A 30 -49.87 2.67 -11.41
N MET A 31 -49.21 1.53 -11.28
CA MET A 31 -49.12 0.79 -10.03
C MET A 31 -47.75 0.12 -10.05
N ASP A 32 -46.79 0.70 -9.34
CA ASP A 32 -45.52 0.03 -9.07
C ASP A 32 -45.29 0.03 -7.56
N THR A 33 -45.08 -1.17 -7.04
CA THR A 33 -45.00 -1.51 -5.63
C THR A 33 -43.69 -1.02 -5.05
N GLY A 34 -43.64 0.26 -4.67
CA GLY A 34 -42.95 0.78 -3.49
C GLY A 34 -41.49 0.41 -3.23
N GLN A 35 -40.72 -0.03 -4.23
CA GLN A 35 -39.30 -0.32 -4.07
C GLN A 35 -38.51 0.43 -5.14
N ALA A 36 -37.92 1.55 -4.75
CA ALA A 36 -36.95 2.22 -5.59
C ALA A 36 -35.64 1.43 -5.52
N ARG A 37 -35.15 0.97 -6.68
CA ARG A 37 -33.77 0.53 -6.87
C ARG A 37 -32.97 1.69 -7.45
N LEU A 38 -31.72 1.84 -7.04
CA LEU A 38 -30.80 2.76 -7.73
C LEU A 38 -30.61 2.26 -9.18
N PRO A 39 -30.60 3.15 -10.19
CA PRO A 39 -30.63 2.74 -11.60
C PRO A 39 -29.38 1.94 -12.02
N LEU A 40 -29.56 0.87 -12.81
CA LEU A 40 -28.49 0.09 -13.45
C LEU A 40 -28.18 0.63 -14.85
N GLU A 41 -26.90 0.72 -15.22
CA GLU A 41 -26.47 1.04 -16.59
C GLU A 41 -26.39 -0.18 -17.51
N THR A 42 -26.67 0.05 -18.80
CA THR A 42 -26.72 -0.96 -19.87
C THR A 42 -25.35 -1.20 -20.52
N ASN A 43 -24.87 -2.45 -20.51
CA ASN A 43 -23.67 -2.89 -21.24
C ASN A 43 -23.93 -2.97 -22.77
N VAL A 44 -23.05 -2.38 -23.59
CA VAL A 44 -22.98 -2.59 -25.05
C VAL A 44 -21.64 -3.25 -25.39
N GLY A 45 -21.67 -4.31 -26.21
CA GLY A 45 -20.65 -5.36 -26.29
C GLY A 45 -19.40 -5.17 -27.17
N GLN A 46 -18.41 -6.04 -26.90
CA GLN A 46 -17.32 -6.67 -27.71
C GLN A 46 -16.86 -6.00 -29.01
N GLN A 47 -15.56 -5.86 -29.39
CA GLN A 47 -14.24 -6.29 -28.88
C GLN A 47 -13.17 -5.36 -29.48
N THR A 48 -12.16 -5.00 -28.68
CA THR A 48 -10.71 -5.07 -29.00
C THR A 48 -9.96 -4.96 -27.65
N SER A 49 -9.18 -5.96 -27.24
CA SER A 49 -8.21 -5.77 -26.14
C SER A 49 -7.18 -4.72 -26.58
N PHE A 50 -6.71 -3.78 -25.76
CA PHE A 50 -5.99 -3.94 -24.49
C PHE A 50 -6.22 -2.74 -23.57
N GLY A 51 -6.38 -3.00 -22.26
CA GLY A 51 -6.52 -2.01 -21.19
C GLY A 51 -7.59 -2.43 -20.20
N LEU A 52 -7.30 -3.41 -19.33
CA LEU A 52 -8.24 -3.76 -18.26
C LEU A 52 -8.13 -2.71 -17.15
N ASN A 53 -9.09 -1.78 -17.09
CA ASN A 53 -9.36 -1.01 -15.87
C ASN A 53 -9.92 -1.98 -14.82
N TYR A 54 -9.11 -2.38 -13.85
CA TYR A 54 -9.58 -3.23 -12.77
C TYR A 54 -10.38 -2.40 -11.76
N LEU A 55 -11.71 -2.50 -11.83
CA LEU A 55 -12.61 -2.14 -10.74
C LEU A 55 -12.28 -3.02 -9.53
N THR A 56 -12.01 -2.38 -8.39
CA THR A 56 -11.72 -3.09 -7.13
C THR A 56 -12.83 -2.79 -6.12
N THR A 57 -13.30 -3.82 -5.43
CA THR A 57 -14.29 -3.72 -4.36
C THR A 57 -13.63 -4.05 -3.02
N GLU A 58 -13.84 -3.21 -2.01
CA GLU A 58 -13.37 -3.48 -0.64
C GLU A 58 -14.51 -3.32 0.38
N SER A 59 -14.41 -4.07 1.48
CA SER A 59 -15.35 -3.96 2.59
C SER A 59 -15.14 -2.65 3.35
N ARG A 60 -16.22 -1.89 3.58
CA ARG A 60 -16.19 -0.63 4.33
C ARG A 60 -17.51 -0.44 5.06
N VAL A 61 -17.46 -0.42 6.39
CA VAL A 61 -18.66 -0.27 7.23
C VAL A 61 -18.84 1.18 7.66
N VAL A 62 -19.93 1.82 7.23
CA VAL A 62 -20.36 3.16 7.67
C VAL A 62 -21.87 3.16 7.82
N GLN A 63 -22.39 3.60 8.97
CA GLN A 63 -23.83 3.56 9.24
C GLN A 63 -24.27 4.69 10.18
N SER A 64 -25.54 5.05 10.11
CA SER A 64 -26.18 5.92 11.10
C SER A 64 -26.52 5.15 12.39
N ALA A 65 -27.00 5.85 13.42
CA ALA A 65 -27.75 5.19 14.49
C ALA A 65 -29.07 4.60 13.94
N HIS A 66 -29.55 3.51 14.56
CA HIS A 66 -30.76 2.79 14.17
C HIS A 66 -31.69 2.57 15.39
N PRO A 67 -32.75 3.39 15.58
CA PRO A 67 -33.14 4.51 14.72
C PRO A 67 -32.18 5.71 14.84
N TYR A 68 -32.18 6.60 13.84
CA TYR A 68 -31.44 7.86 13.92
C TYR A 68 -32.12 8.86 14.87
N THR A 69 -31.50 10.01 15.14
CA THR A 69 -32.04 11.06 16.03
C THR A 69 -32.66 12.20 15.21
N ASN A 70 -33.71 12.85 15.71
CA ASN A 70 -34.27 14.07 15.12
C ASN A 70 -33.25 15.24 15.15
N ASN A 71 -33.39 16.19 14.23
CA ASN A 71 -32.53 17.38 14.06
C ASN A 71 -31.05 17.02 13.93
N PHE A 72 -30.77 15.84 13.40
CA PHE A 72 -29.43 15.34 13.16
C PHE A 72 -28.98 15.76 11.75
N ASP A 73 -27.81 16.38 11.69
CA ASP A 73 -27.10 16.73 10.47
C ASP A 73 -25.64 16.33 10.63
N TYR A 74 -25.22 15.32 9.88
CA TYR A 74 -23.84 14.86 9.89
C TYR A 74 -23.43 14.33 8.53
N THR A 75 -22.18 14.60 8.15
CA THR A 75 -21.58 14.16 6.89
C THR A 75 -20.42 13.21 7.17
N TRP A 76 -20.51 11.98 6.66
CA TRP A 76 -19.40 11.04 6.59
C TRP A 76 -18.63 11.26 5.30
N THR A 77 -17.32 11.50 5.38
CA THR A 77 -16.42 11.51 4.22
C THR A 77 -15.75 10.14 4.13
N ILE A 78 -15.90 9.47 2.99
CA ILE A 78 -15.31 8.17 2.70
C ILE A 78 -14.27 8.38 1.61
N THR A 79 -13.00 8.17 1.96
CA THR A 79 -11.86 8.40 1.08
C THR A 79 -11.15 7.09 0.81
N LYS A 80 -10.96 6.76 -0.46
CA LYS A 80 -9.97 5.80 -0.94
C LYS A 80 -8.95 6.60 -1.71
N ALA A 81 -7.82 6.88 -1.06
CA ALA A 81 -6.81 7.74 -1.64
C ALA A 81 -6.51 7.28 -3.08
N GLY A 82 -6.27 8.21 -4.01
CA GLY A 82 -5.84 7.93 -5.41
C GLY A 82 -6.71 6.95 -6.20
N ALA A 83 -7.94 6.74 -5.75
CA ALA A 83 -8.99 6.37 -6.64
C ALA A 83 -9.22 7.54 -7.62
N SER A 84 -9.26 7.22 -8.92
CA SER A 84 -9.73 8.16 -9.95
C SER A 84 -11.23 8.34 -9.88
N GLN A 85 -11.93 7.32 -9.35
CA GLN A 85 -13.33 7.39 -8.98
C GLN A 85 -13.67 6.40 -7.88
N ILE A 86 -14.60 6.77 -7.01
CA ILE A 86 -15.11 5.96 -5.90
C ILE A 86 -16.64 6.00 -5.85
N ARG A 87 -17.28 4.89 -5.50
CA ARG A 87 -18.70 4.80 -5.16
C ARG A 87 -18.91 3.90 -3.94
N VAL A 88 -20.05 4.06 -3.26
CA VAL A 88 -20.40 3.29 -2.05
C VAL A 88 -21.58 2.37 -2.31
N HIS A 89 -21.62 1.23 -1.64
CA HIS A 89 -22.78 0.33 -1.64
C HIS A 89 -23.57 0.52 -0.35
N PHE A 90 -24.84 0.88 -0.48
CA PHE A 90 -25.77 0.83 0.64
C PHE A 90 -26.37 -0.58 0.76
N THR A 91 -26.44 -1.11 1.97
CA THR A 91 -27.23 -2.32 2.25
C THR A 91 -28.71 -1.99 2.39
N GLN A 92 -29.01 -0.87 3.06
CA GLN A 92 -30.35 -0.38 3.29
C GLN A 92 -30.36 1.12 3.53
N ILE A 93 -31.44 1.77 3.09
CA ILE A 93 -31.82 3.13 3.51
C ILE A 93 -33.29 3.08 3.95
N ASP A 94 -33.63 3.67 5.08
CA ASP A 94 -35.00 3.85 5.57
C ASP A 94 -35.06 5.14 6.38
N VAL A 95 -35.46 6.23 5.74
CA VAL A 95 -35.61 7.56 6.34
C VAL A 95 -37.03 8.08 6.10
N GLU A 96 -37.52 9.02 6.91
CA GLU A 96 -38.87 9.56 6.74
C GLU A 96 -39.06 10.14 5.32
N SER A 97 -40.10 9.67 4.64
CA SER A 97 -40.38 10.05 3.24
C SER A 97 -40.73 11.53 3.11
N ASN A 98 -39.92 12.26 2.36
CA ASN A 98 -40.03 13.70 2.04
C ASN A 98 -39.66 14.69 3.16
N TYR A 99 -39.15 14.20 4.29
CA TYR A 99 -38.79 15.05 5.43
C TYR A 99 -37.32 14.86 5.81
N ASP A 100 -36.90 13.60 5.89
CA ASP A 100 -35.51 13.22 6.13
C ASP A 100 -34.84 12.76 4.84
N TYR A 101 -33.55 13.06 4.72
CA TYR A 101 -32.80 12.81 3.50
C TYR A 101 -31.41 12.24 3.76
N VAL A 102 -31.05 11.25 2.95
CA VAL A 102 -29.65 10.85 2.72
C VAL A 102 -29.18 11.50 1.43
N TYR A 103 -28.21 12.40 1.55
CA TYR A 103 -27.53 13.01 0.41
C TYR A 103 -26.22 12.26 0.13
N VAL A 104 -25.89 12.13 -1.15
CA VAL A 104 -24.56 11.68 -1.58
C VAL A 104 -23.95 12.79 -2.41
N TYR A 105 -22.73 13.21 -2.07
CA TYR A 105 -21.97 14.21 -2.81
C TYR A 105 -20.65 13.62 -3.31
N ASP A 106 -20.16 14.15 -4.42
CA ASP A 106 -18.81 13.87 -4.88
C ASP A 106 -17.73 14.58 -4.03
N TYR A 107 -16.45 14.38 -4.38
CA TYR A 107 -15.30 14.98 -3.69
C TYR A 107 -15.34 16.53 -3.69
N ALA A 108 -15.93 17.14 -4.73
CA ALA A 108 -16.05 18.58 -4.93
C ALA A 108 -17.33 19.18 -4.32
N ASN A 109 -18.14 18.37 -3.62
CA ASN A 109 -19.44 18.71 -3.03
C ASN A 109 -20.60 18.89 -4.03
N ALA A 110 -20.48 18.39 -5.27
CA ALA A 110 -21.63 18.29 -6.17
C ALA A 110 -22.56 17.17 -5.71
N GLN A 111 -23.87 17.44 -5.65
CA GLN A 111 -24.86 16.46 -5.20
C GLN A 111 -25.09 15.38 -6.27
N LEU A 112 -24.72 14.15 -5.96
CA LEU A 112 -24.95 12.97 -6.81
C LEU A 112 -26.35 12.39 -6.57
N HIS A 113 -26.77 12.29 -5.31
CA HIS A 113 -28.06 11.74 -4.92
C HIS A 113 -28.72 12.55 -3.81
N LYS A 114 -30.05 12.57 -3.83
CA LYS A 114 -30.91 13.02 -2.72
C LYS A 114 -31.99 11.95 -2.52
N LEU A 115 -31.84 11.14 -1.48
CA LEU A 115 -32.63 9.93 -1.24
C LEU A 115 -33.53 10.12 -0.03
N THR A 116 -34.75 9.60 -0.07
CA THR A 116 -35.71 9.62 1.03
C THR A 116 -36.66 8.42 0.96
N GLY A 117 -37.22 7.99 2.08
CA GLY A 117 -38.04 6.78 2.16
C GLY A 117 -37.24 5.49 2.30
N LEU A 118 -37.86 4.36 1.91
CA LEU A 118 -37.34 3.01 2.11
C LEU A 118 -36.71 2.42 0.83
N TYR A 119 -35.48 1.94 0.98
CA TYR A 119 -34.68 1.17 0.03
C TYR A 119 -34.20 -0.10 0.73
N SER A 120 -35.06 -1.11 0.86
CA SER A 120 -34.80 -2.32 1.64
C SER A 120 -33.72 -3.24 1.05
N SER A 121 -33.32 -3.04 -0.20
CA SER A 121 -32.23 -3.78 -0.85
C SER A 121 -31.00 -2.93 -1.14
N GLY A 122 -31.01 -1.66 -0.72
CA GLY A 122 -29.93 -0.72 -0.98
C GLY A 122 -29.50 -0.63 -2.45
N GLY A 123 -28.20 -0.49 -2.67
CA GLY A 123 -27.56 -0.45 -3.98
C GLY A 123 -26.35 0.48 -4.04
N TRP A 124 -25.68 0.48 -5.19
CA TRP A 124 -24.53 1.34 -5.45
C TRP A 124 -24.92 2.79 -5.73
N SER A 125 -24.17 3.74 -5.16
CA SER A 125 -24.26 5.14 -5.55
C SER A 125 -23.75 5.38 -6.97
N ALA A 126 -23.97 6.59 -7.47
CA ALA A 126 -23.23 7.09 -8.62
C ALA A 126 -21.74 7.27 -8.26
N TRP A 127 -20.90 7.32 -9.28
CA TRP A 127 -19.48 7.55 -9.14
C TRP A 127 -19.19 9.00 -8.69
N SER A 128 -18.31 9.15 -7.71
CA SER A 128 -17.56 10.38 -7.47
C SER A 128 -16.25 10.27 -8.25
N TYR A 129 -15.99 11.20 -9.16
CA TYR A 129 -14.78 11.21 -10.00
C TYR A 129 -13.58 11.85 -9.27
N GLY A 130 -13.24 11.28 -8.13
CA GLY A 130 -12.09 11.63 -7.31
C GLY A 130 -11.95 10.62 -6.16
N GLU A 131 -10.99 10.86 -5.28
CA GLU A 131 -10.62 9.89 -4.24
C GLU A 131 -11.59 9.81 -3.05
N SER A 132 -12.61 10.67 -3.01
CA SER A 132 -13.57 10.69 -1.90
C SER A 132 -15.01 10.85 -2.36
N ILE A 133 -15.93 10.38 -1.53
CA ILE A 133 -17.37 10.52 -1.66
C ILE A 133 -17.95 10.82 -0.27
N LYS A 134 -18.96 11.67 -0.22
CA LYS A 134 -19.55 12.13 1.05
C LYS A 134 -20.99 11.69 1.14
N VAL A 135 -21.38 11.18 2.30
CA VAL A 135 -22.76 10.80 2.62
C VAL A 135 -23.22 11.68 3.77
N ARG A 136 -24.35 12.39 3.62
CA ARG A 136 -24.91 13.27 4.66
C ARG A 136 -26.30 12.79 5.03
N LEU A 137 -26.55 12.58 6.32
CA LEU A 137 -27.90 12.37 6.85
C LEU A 137 -28.38 13.70 7.45
N ASP A 138 -29.50 14.18 6.96
CA ASP A 138 -30.13 15.45 7.34
C ASP A 138 -31.58 15.17 7.72
N THR A 139 -31.95 15.44 8.96
CA THR A 139 -33.24 15.02 9.54
C THR A 139 -33.98 16.17 10.21
N ASP A 140 -35.31 16.10 10.19
CA ASP A 140 -36.18 17.12 10.75
C ASP A 140 -36.49 16.89 12.25
N TYR A 141 -37.44 17.63 12.81
CA TYR A 141 -37.73 17.60 14.24
C TYR A 141 -38.54 16.37 14.71
N SER A 142 -38.99 15.48 13.81
CA SER A 142 -39.88 14.36 14.14
C SER A 142 -39.68 13.10 13.28
N VAL A 143 -40.27 11.98 13.72
CA VAL A 143 -40.33 10.69 13.00
C VAL A 143 -38.96 10.12 12.57
N THR A 144 -38.34 9.40 13.51
CA THR A 144 -37.11 8.65 13.23
C THR A 144 -37.42 7.26 12.63
N LYS A 145 -36.62 6.85 11.64
CA LYS A 145 -36.64 5.51 11.03
C LYS A 145 -35.31 4.80 11.23
N TRP A 146 -35.11 3.68 10.55
CA TRP A 146 -33.89 2.88 10.72
C TRP A 146 -32.65 3.69 10.33
N GLY A 147 -32.60 4.40 9.21
CA GLY A 147 -31.45 5.21 8.77
C GLY A 147 -30.74 4.58 7.58
N PHE A 148 -29.40 4.58 7.53
CA PHE A 148 -28.66 3.96 6.43
C PHE A 148 -27.46 3.13 6.92
N ALA A 149 -27.10 2.12 6.13
CA ALA A 149 -25.85 1.38 6.31
C ALA A 149 -25.15 1.14 4.97
N ILE A 150 -23.83 1.23 4.99
CA ILE A 150 -22.88 0.96 3.90
C ILE A 150 -21.99 -0.19 4.34
N ASP A 151 -21.78 -1.15 3.44
CA ASP A 151 -20.95 -2.34 3.67
C ASP A 151 -19.73 -2.41 2.74
N GLN A 152 -19.74 -1.72 1.60
CA GLN A 152 -18.67 -1.77 0.61
C GLN A 152 -18.41 -0.42 -0.06
N ILE A 153 -17.20 -0.29 -0.59
CA ILE A 153 -16.90 0.69 -1.64
C ILE A 153 -16.38 -0.03 -2.89
N GLU A 154 -16.55 0.60 -4.04
CA GLU A 154 -15.94 0.19 -5.30
C GLU A 154 -15.24 1.40 -5.90
N TYR A 155 -14.09 1.16 -6.51
CA TYR A 155 -13.25 2.21 -7.06
C TYR A 155 -12.47 1.75 -8.30
N GLU A 156 -12.17 2.69 -9.19
CA GLU A 156 -11.13 2.54 -10.21
C GLU A 156 -9.92 3.37 -9.83
N GLY A 157 -8.73 2.82 -10.08
CA GLY A 157 -7.53 3.30 -9.40
C GLY A 157 -7.61 2.93 -7.92
N GLY A 158 -6.66 2.16 -7.44
CA GLY A 158 -6.72 1.63 -6.08
C GLY A 158 -6.20 0.22 -5.87
N GLY A 159 -5.39 -0.27 -6.82
CA GLY A 159 -4.15 -0.92 -6.43
C GLY A 159 -3.26 0.12 -5.73
N GLY A 160 -3.64 0.51 -4.51
CA GLY A 160 -3.24 1.77 -3.88
C GLY A 160 -3.90 2.96 -4.59
N GLY A 161 -4.79 3.71 -3.94
CA GLY A 161 -4.37 4.33 -2.70
C GLY A 161 -3.37 5.41 -3.08
N GLY A 162 -3.83 6.55 -3.58
CA GLY A 162 -3.22 7.88 -3.42
C GLY A 162 -2.31 7.82 -2.24
N GLY A 163 -1.08 7.63 -2.62
CA GLY A 163 0.05 7.36 -1.79
C GLY A 163 1.19 7.82 -2.66
N THR A 164 1.07 9.08 -3.09
CA THR A 164 2.14 9.93 -3.59
C THR A 164 2.67 9.50 -4.97
N ASN A 165 2.65 10.37 -5.97
CA ASN A 165 3.52 10.21 -7.14
C ASN A 165 4.97 10.34 -6.65
N VAL A 166 5.44 9.39 -5.84
CA VAL A 166 6.75 9.35 -5.21
C VAL A 166 7.55 8.33 -5.96
N LEU A 167 8.65 8.80 -6.51
CA LEU A 167 9.63 7.98 -7.16
C LEU A 167 10.46 7.30 -6.07
N ALA A 168 10.72 6.01 -6.27
CA ALA A 168 11.77 5.32 -5.54
C ALA A 168 13.10 5.50 -6.28
N ASN A 169 14.19 5.64 -5.52
CA ASN A 169 15.52 5.80 -6.08
C ASN A 169 15.87 4.67 -7.07
N GLY A 170 16.20 5.03 -8.31
CA GLY A 170 16.63 4.10 -9.36
C GLY A 170 15.53 3.23 -9.97
N VAL A 171 14.27 3.39 -9.54
CA VAL A 171 13.15 2.59 -10.05
C VAL A 171 12.42 3.34 -11.17
N THR A 172 12.19 2.67 -12.31
CA THR A 172 11.38 3.23 -13.39
C THR A 172 9.91 3.24 -13.01
N SER A 173 9.32 4.44 -12.98
CA SER A 173 7.88 4.65 -12.89
C SER A 173 7.31 4.91 -14.28
N THR A 174 6.21 4.27 -14.63
CA THR A 174 5.56 4.45 -15.94
C THR A 174 4.23 5.15 -15.80
N SER A 175 3.94 6.11 -16.67
CA SER A 175 2.62 6.75 -16.78
C SER A 175 2.37 7.20 -18.21
N SER A 176 1.36 8.04 -18.45
CA SER A 176 1.02 8.55 -19.78
C SER A 176 0.39 9.93 -19.73
N LEU A 177 0.72 10.76 -20.71
CA LEU A 177 0.11 12.08 -20.90
C LEU A 177 -0.84 12.08 -22.09
N ALA A 178 -2.05 12.58 -21.88
CA ALA A 178 -3.15 12.47 -22.83
C ALA A 178 -3.08 13.48 -24.00
N ALA A 179 -2.35 14.58 -23.86
CA ALA A 179 -2.26 15.63 -24.88
C ALA A 179 -1.06 16.55 -24.69
N THR A 180 -0.71 17.29 -25.75
CA THR A 180 0.22 18.42 -25.69
C THR A 180 -0.15 19.40 -24.59
N GLY A 181 0.82 19.78 -23.77
CA GLY A 181 0.66 20.69 -22.64
C GLY A 181 0.15 20.00 -21.36
N ALA A 182 -0.24 18.73 -21.40
CA ALA A 182 -0.53 17.97 -20.20
C ALA A 182 0.73 17.82 -19.34
N THR A 183 0.52 17.78 -18.02
CA THR A 183 1.59 17.69 -17.03
C THR A 183 1.24 16.64 -16.00
N GLU A 184 2.26 15.98 -15.47
CA GLU A 184 2.15 15.08 -14.33
C GLU A 184 3.27 15.39 -13.34
N MET A 185 2.92 15.41 -12.06
CA MET A 185 3.85 15.77 -10.99
C MET A 185 4.30 14.53 -10.24
N TRP A 186 5.60 14.33 -10.16
CA TRP A 186 6.26 13.38 -9.29
C TRP A 186 6.96 14.09 -8.14
N THR A 187 7.32 13.32 -7.13
CA THR A 187 8.09 13.74 -5.97
C THR A 187 9.13 12.68 -5.67
N ILE A 188 10.22 13.06 -5.03
CA ILE A 188 11.20 12.12 -4.48
C ILE A 188 11.78 12.76 -3.23
N GLN A 189 11.86 12.01 -2.13
CA GLN A 189 12.64 12.47 -0.98
C GLN A 189 14.12 12.29 -1.30
N VAL A 190 14.89 13.36 -1.12
CA VAL A 190 16.34 13.34 -1.22
C VAL A 190 16.89 13.62 0.17
N ASP A 191 17.76 12.75 0.64
CA ASP A 191 18.40 12.90 1.94
C ASP A 191 19.63 13.81 1.86
N ALA A 192 20.26 14.07 3.00
CA ALA A 192 21.52 14.81 3.01
C ALA A 192 22.62 14.07 2.24
N ASN A 193 23.68 14.80 1.85
CA ASN A 193 24.88 14.25 1.21
C ASN A 193 24.67 13.65 -0.20
N ALA A 194 23.56 13.95 -0.86
CA ALA A 194 23.37 13.58 -2.25
C ALA A 194 24.41 14.27 -3.15
N LEU A 195 25.10 13.48 -3.97
CA LEU A 195 26.13 13.91 -4.92
C LEU A 195 25.55 14.21 -6.29
N SER A 196 24.54 13.46 -6.72
CA SER A 196 23.88 13.68 -8.01
C SER A 196 22.45 13.14 -8.03
N MET A 197 21.57 13.83 -8.74
CA MET A 197 20.27 13.35 -9.20
C MET A 197 20.36 13.15 -10.71
N TYR A 198 20.32 11.89 -11.15
CA TYR A 198 20.32 11.48 -12.55
C TYR A 198 18.91 11.05 -12.96
N SER A 199 18.29 11.79 -13.87
CA SER A 199 16.91 11.59 -14.30
C SER A 199 16.88 11.16 -15.76
N VAL A 200 16.20 10.06 -16.04
CA VAL A 200 15.99 9.51 -17.38
C VAL A 200 14.49 9.43 -17.66
N LEU A 201 14.04 10.12 -18.69
CA LEU A 201 12.70 9.96 -19.25
C LEU A 201 12.80 9.28 -20.61
N THR A 202 12.07 8.18 -20.76
CA THR A 202 11.89 7.49 -22.04
C THR A 202 10.46 7.69 -22.51
N CYS A 203 10.29 8.00 -23.78
CA CYS A 203 8.99 8.06 -24.42
C CYS A 203 9.13 7.60 -25.88
N GLY A 204 8.02 7.21 -26.49
CA GLY A 204 7.99 6.77 -27.89
C GLY A 204 8.23 7.92 -28.86
N SER A 205 7.29 8.15 -29.77
CA SER A 205 7.36 9.28 -30.71
C SER A 205 6.88 10.62 -30.13
N ALA A 206 6.57 10.68 -28.83
CA ALA A 206 6.17 11.89 -28.15
C ALA A 206 7.40 12.69 -27.67
N ASP A 207 7.20 13.96 -27.35
CA ASP A 207 8.23 14.90 -26.91
C ASP A 207 7.87 15.41 -25.52
N PHE A 208 8.48 14.84 -24.49
CA PHE A 208 8.14 15.09 -23.09
C PHE A 208 9.33 15.69 -22.34
N ASP A 209 9.14 16.90 -21.81
CA ASP A 209 10.13 17.63 -21.03
C ASP A 209 10.10 17.21 -19.54
N LEU A 210 11.21 17.44 -18.85
CA LEU A 210 11.32 17.34 -17.39
C LEU A 210 11.62 18.69 -16.73
N TYR A 211 11.05 18.93 -15.55
CA TYR A 211 11.38 20.07 -14.71
C TYR A 211 11.48 19.61 -13.25
N GLY A 212 12.58 19.91 -12.56
CA GLY A 212 12.77 19.56 -11.15
C GLY A 212 12.96 20.77 -10.26
N ARG A 213 12.41 20.73 -9.04
CA ARG A 213 12.56 21.79 -8.04
C ARG A 213 12.45 21.28 -6.61
N LEU A 214 13.29 21.80 -5.71
CA LEU A 214 13.28 21.46 -4.28
C LEU A 214 12.17 22.22 -3.53
N GLY A 215 11.39 21.49 -2.72
CA GLY A 215 10.44 22.03 -1.75
C GLY A 215 9.15 22.64 -2.31
N ALA A 216 9.01 22.74 -3.63
CA ALA A 216 7.80 23.24 -4.28
C ALA A 216 7.67 22.72 -5.73
N ALA A 217 6.44 22.67 -6.24
CA ALA A 217 6.19 22.32 -7.63
C ALA A 217 6.93 23.29 -8.60
N PRO A 218 7.62 22.76 -9.63
CA PRO A 218 8.18 23.57 -10.70
C PRO A 218 7.07 24.08 -11.64
N THR A 219 7.40 25.14 -12.39
CA THR A 219 6.63 25.61 -13.54
C THR A 219 7.53 25.64 -14.77
N THR A 220 6.97 25.92 -15.95
CA THR A 220 7.77 26.10 -17.17
C THR A 220 8.70 27.34 -17.14
N SER A 221 8.58 28.19 -16.12
CA SER A 221 9.41 29.38 -15.91
C SER A 221 10.13 29.40 -14.56
N THR A 222 9.90 28.44 -13.67
CA THR A 222 10.49 28.38 -12.33
C THR A 222 10.83 26.93 -11.99
N TYR A 223 12.13 26.60 -12.04
CA TYR A 223 12.69 25.27 -11.84
C TYR A 223 14.15 25.40 -11.43
N ASP A 224 14.70 24.37 -10.79
CA ASP A 224 16.13 24.30 -10.46
C ASP A 224 16.92 23.60 -11.58
N TRP A 225 16.29 22.61 -12.24
CA TRP A 225 16.82 21.95 -13.43
C TRP A 225 15.72 21.55 -14.41
N ARG A 226 16.09 21.32 -15.68
CA ARG A 226 15.17 20.89 -16.74
C ARG A 226 15.82 19.97 -17.77
N GLY A 227 15.03 19.08 -18.35
CA GLY A 227 15.28 18.37 -19.61
C GLY A 227 14.31 18.88 -20.67
N TYR A 228 14.78 19.06 -21.90
CA TYR A 228 13.97 19.61 -23.00
C TYR A 228 14.53 19.20 -24.38
N THR A 229 15.11 18.00 -24.48
CA THR A 229 15.54 17.45 -25.77
C THR A 229 14.35 16.90 -26.53
N GLY A 230 14.38 16.97 -27.87
CA GLY A 230 13.28 16.43 -28.67
C GLY A 230 13.13 14.92 -28.47
N GLY A 231 12.06 14.50 -27.78
CA GLY A 231 11.81 13.11 -27.42
C GLY A 231 11.84 12.89 -25.91
N GLY A 232 12.64 11.91 -25.48
CA GLY A 232 12.89 11.64 -24.05
C GLY A 232 13.96 12.57 -23.46
N GLU A 233 14.26 12.41 -22.17
CA GLU A 233 15.20 13.26 -21.44
C GLU A 233 16.27 12.46 -20.70
N GLU A 234 17.45 13.05 -20.59
CA GLU A 234 18.55 12.53 -19.78
C GLU A 234 19.29 13.71 -19.12
N VAL A 235 19.11 13.87 -17.81
CA VAL A 235 19.59 15.05 -17.06
C VAL A 235 20.32 14.62 -15.80
N THR A 236 21.52 15.16 -15.59
CA THR A 236 22.25 15.06 -14.32
C THR A 236 22.25 16.42 -13.62
N PHE A 237 21.72 16.45 -12.40
CA PHE A 237 21.79 17.61 -11.50
C PHE A 237 22.71 17.28 -10.32
N ASN A 238 23.82 18.00 -10.20
CA ASN A 238 24.82 17.74 -9.17
C ASN A 238 24.41 18.36 -7.83
N THR A 239 24.78 17.69 -6.73
CA THR A 239 24.57 18.14 -5.35
C THR A 239 23.13 18.59 -5.05
N PRO A 240 22.11 17.74 -5.29
CA PRO A 240 20.73 18.09 -4.92
C PRO A 240 20.64 18.28 -3.40
N GLY A 241 20.04 19.40 -2.97
CA GLY A 241 19.79 19.64 -1.55
C GLY A 241 18.81 18.61 -0.96
N ALA A 242 18.95 18.33 0.32
CA ALA A 242 18.03 17.48 1.06
C ALA A 242 16.62 18.07 1.12
N GLY A 243 15.62 17.20 1.11
CA GLY A 243 14.20 17.52 1.17
C GLY A 243 13.42 16.95 -0.01
N THR A 244 12.13 17.28 -0.06
CA THR A 244 11.23 16.80 -1.10
C THR A 244 11.47 17.52 -2.40
N TRP A 245 11.93 16.80 -3.41
CA TRP A 245 11.98 17.29 -4.78
C TRP A 245 10.67 17.04 -5.49
N TYR A 246 10.24 17.99 -6.31
CA TYR A 246 9.08 17.90 -7.18
C TYR A 246 9.56 17.87 -8.64
N ILE A 247 9.17 16.83 -9.38
CA ILE A 247 9.60 16.57 -10.75
C ILE A 247 8.36 16.53 -11.66
N MET A 248 8.20 17.56 -12.50
CA MET A 248 7.13 17.63 -13.49
C MET A 248 7.56 16.98 -14.80
N VAL A 249 6.76 16.02 -15.27
CA VAL A 249 6.78 15.57 -16.66
C VAL A 249 5.77 16.41 -17.44
N ARG A 250 6.18 17.01 -18.55
CA ARG A 250 5.31 17.84 -19.37
C ARG A 250 5.35 17.40 -20.82
N SER A 251 4.20 17.22 -21.44
CA SER A 251 4.12 17.00 -22.88
C SER A 251 4.40 18.31 -23.62
N TYR A 252 5.58 18.44 -24.23
CA TYR A 252 5.88 19.53 -25.15
C TYR A 252 5.15 19.32 -26.48
N SER A 253 5.17 18.09 -27.00
CA SER A 253 4.33 17.71 -28.14
C SER A 253 3.94 16.22 -28.13
N GLY A 254 2.74 15.91 -28.60
CA GLY A 254 2.23 14.54 -28.70
C GLY A 254 1.52 14.04 -27.44
N SER A 255 1.24 12.74 -27.40
CA SER A 255 0.58 12.06 -26.29
C SER A 255 1.05 10.61 -26.26
N GLY A 256 1.01 9.98 -25.09
CA GLY A 256 1.38 8.58 -24.94
C GLY A 256 2.08 8.29 -23.63
N SER A 257 2.58 7.06 -23.54
CA SER A 257 3.26 6.56 -22.34
C SER A 257 4.71 7.01 -22.27
N TYR A 258 5.20 7.09 -21.03
CA TYR A 258 6.61 7.33 -20.73
C TYR A 258 7.06 6.45 -19.55
N GLY A 259 8.38 6.26 -19.44
CA GLY A 259 9.04 5.74 -18.26
C GLY A 259 9.98 6.79 -17.69
N LEU A 260 9.84 7.10 -16.39
CA LEU A 260 10.70 8.02 -15.65
C LEU A 260 11.49 7.24 -14.61
N THR A 261 12.82 7.30 -14.68
CA THR A 261 13.73 6.82 -13.63
C THR A 261 14.46 8.01 -13.05
N VAL A 262 14.50 8.12 -11.73
CA VAL A 262 15.33 9.11 -11.02
C VAL A 262 16.24 8.39 -10.06
N THR A 263 17.54 8.50 -10.29
CA THR A 263 18.60 7.89 -9.49
C THR A 263 19.33 8.97 -8.70
N ILE A 264 19.25 8.89 -7.39
CA ILE A 264 20.04 9.68 -6.44
C ILE A 264 21.27 8.88 -6.07
N THR A 265 22.43 9.46 -6.33
CA THR A 265 23.71 8.96 -5.84
C THR A 265 24.07 9.76 -4.60
N TYR A 266 24.23 9.08 -3.47
CA TYR A 266 24.73 9.67 -2.24
C TYR A 266 26.23 9.44 -2.09
N GLY A 267 26.90 10.31 -1.34
CA GLY A 267 28.27 10.07 -0.91
C GLY A 267 28.25 9.29 0.41
N GLY A 268 28.43 7.96 0.36
CA GLY A 268 28.24 7.08 1.53
C GLY A 268 26.76 6.67 1.71
N GLY A 269 26.50 5.50 2.32
CA GLY A 269 25.20 4.81 2.43
C GLY A 269 23.99 5.68 2.80
N GLY A 270 22.82 5.29 2.30
CA GLY A 270 21.58 6.06 2.41
C GLY A 270 20.97 5.99 3.80
N GLY A 271 20.35 7.09 4.23
CA GLY A 271 19.58 7.13 5.47
C GLY A 271 19.57 8.52 6.11
N GLY A 272 18.47 9.26 5.94
CA GLY A 272 18.18 10.29 6.91
C GLY A 272 17.92 9.63 8.28
N THR A 273 18.45 10.21 9.37
CA THR A 273 18.10 9.91 10.78
C THR A 273 17.89 8.43 11.16
N ALA A 274 18.85 7.81 11.83
CA ALA A 274 18.73 6.58 12.65
C ALA A 274 17.39 5.84 12.57
N GLU A 275 17.26 4.90 11.62
CA GLU A 275 16.11 4.04 11.43
C GLU A 275 16.36 2.65 12.02
N LYS A 276 15.29 1.96 12.47
CA LYS A 276 15.34 0.53 12.82
C LYS A 276 14.83 -0.31 11.65
N ILE A 277 15.68 -1.18 11.12
CA ILE A 277 15.46 -2.00 9.91
C ILE A 277 15.33 -3.48 10.28
N GLY A 278 14.21 -4.10 9.93
CA GLY A 278 13.95 -5.53 10.12
C GLY A 278 14.17 -6.31 8.82
N VAL A 279 14.99 -7.36 8.84
CA VAL A 279 15.32 -8.15 7.64
C VAL A 279 14.96 -9.61 7.84
N PHE A 280 14.10 -10.14 6.97
CA PHE A 280 13.57 -11.50 7.08
C PHE A 280 13.99 -12.32 5.87
N PHE A 281 14.80 -13.36 6.08
CA PHE A 281 15.04 -14.40 5.08
C PHE A 281 14.38 -15.68 5.54
N TRP A 282 13.48 -16.27 4.76
CA TRP A 282 12.77 -17.44 5.23
C TRP A 282 12.39 -18.46 4.16
N ALA A 283 12.36 -19.73 4.55
CA ALA A 283 11.97 -20.87 3.72
C ALA A 283 10.47 -21.20 3.90
N SER A 284 9.71 -21.27 2.81
CA SER A 284 8.27 -21.49 2.86
C SER A 284 7.84 -22.94 3.11
N ASP A 285 8.80 -23.86 3.03
CA ASP A 285 8.65 -25.26 3.43
C ASP A 285 9.04 -25.50 4.90
N ALA A 286 9.65 -24.52 5.57
CA ALA A 286 9.90 -24.52 7.01
C ALA A 286 8.85 -23.68 7.77
N GLY A 287 8.54 -22.48 7.27
CA GLY A 287 7.68 -21.50 7.94
C GLY A 287 6.42 -21.12 7.18
N THR A 288 5.58 -20.30 7.82
CA THR A 288 4.38 -19.73 7.20
C THR A 288 4.43 -18.21 7.19
N GLN A 289 3.77 -17.59 6.21
CA GLN A 289 3.65 -16.13 6.14
C GLN A 289 2.99 -15.55 7.40
N THR A 290 2.04 -16.28 7.99
CA THR A 290 1.35 -15.84 9.22
C THR A 290 2.32 -15.61 10.36
N VAL A 291 3.24 -16.57 10.59
CA VAL A 291 4.28 -16.45 11.64
C VAL A 291 5.25 -15.32 11.33
N ILE A 292 5.67 -15.17 10.06
CA ILE A 292 6.56 -14.07 9.67
C ILE A 292 5.89 -12.70 9.89
N ASN A 293 4.61 -12.57 9.55
CA ASN A 293 3.86 -11.34 9.78
C ASN A 293 3.66 -11.02 11.26
N GLU A 294 3.47 -12.06 12.09
CA GLU A 294 3.38 -11.92 13.54
C GLU A 294 4.69 -11.35 14.13
N TYR A 295 5.84 -11.95 13.78
CA TYR A 295 7.14 -11.46 14.26
C TYR A 295 7.49 -10.07 13.73
N LYS A 296 7.13 -9.76 12.47
CA LYS A 296 7.20 -8.40 11.95
C LYS A 296 6.34 -7.43 12.76
N GLY A 297 5.15 -7.84 13.15
CA GLY A 297 4.27 -7.06 14.03
C GLY A 297 4.91 -6.77 15.39
N TYR A 298 5.64 -7.73 15.97
CA TYR A 298 6.40 -7.51 17.19
C TYR A 298 7.53 -6.50 16.98
N LEU A 299 8.33 -6.62 15.91
CA LEU A 299 9.34 -5.63 15.58
C LEU A 299 8.75 -4.24 15.32
N GLN A 300 7.58 -4.14 14.67
CA GLN A 300 6.87 -2.87 14.48
C GLN A 300 6.51 -2.21 15.81
N ALA A 301 6.12 -2.99 16.82
CA ALA A 301 5.86 -2.48 18.17
C ALA A 301 7.14 -1.92 18.83
N GLU A 302 8.31 -2.48 18.49
CA GLU A 302 9.64 -2.05 18.95
C GLU A 302 10.25 -0.88 18.13
N GLY A 303 9.45 -0.29 17.23
CA GLY A 303 9.83 0.89 16.44
C GLY A 303 10.58 0.58 15.15
N TYR A 304 10.62 -0.67 14.69
CA TYR A 304 11.14 -1.01 13.36
C TYR A 304 10.15 -0.56 12.28
N THR A 305 10.61 0.32 11.39
CA THR A 305 9.76 0.98 10.38
C THR A 305 10.05 0.50 8.95
N LYS A 306 11.28 0.10 8.67
CA LYS A 306 11.68 -0.50 7.39
C LYS A 306 11.77 -2.01 7.50
N PHE A 307 11.19 -2.70 6.53
CA PHE A 307 11.28 -4.15 6.42
C PHE A 307 11.77 -4.60 5.05
N PHE A 308 12.70 -5.55 5.05
CA PHE A 308 13.06 -6.36 3.91
C PHE A 308 12.60 -7.80 4.16
N GLU A 309 11.94 -8.42 3.18
CA GLU A 309 11.45 -9.78 3.30
C GLU A 309 11.76 -10.58 2.04
N PHE A 310 12.53 -11.65 2.21
CA PHE A 310 13.01 -12.53 1.16
C PHE A 310 12.56 -13.97 1.44
N LYS A 311 11.42 -14.32 0.88
CA LYS A 311 10.86 -15.67 0.92
C LYS A 311 11.49 -16.53 -0.17
N ASP A 312 11.96 -17.73 0.19
CA ASP A 312 12.56 -18.70 -0.73
C ASP A 312 13.66 -18.11 -1.63
N THR A 313 14.51 -17.25 -1.05
CA THR A 313 15.57 -16.56 -1.79
C THR A 313 16.37 -17.56 -2.64
N THR A 314 16.67 -17.19 -3.89
CA THR A 314 17.51 -18.01 -4.78
C THR A 314 18.89 -17.38 -5.01
N ASN A 315 19.10 -16.15 -4.55
CA ASN A 315 20.35 -15.43 -4.65
C ASN A 315 20.53 -14.54 -3.42
N PHE A 316 20.95 -15.15 -2.33
CA PHE A 316 21.11 -14.50 -1.03
C PHE A 316 21.99 -13.25 -1.11
N ALA A 317 23.10 -13.30 -1.85
CA ALA A 317 24.03 -12.18 -1.97
C ALA A 317 23.39 -10.95 -2.62
N ASN A 318 22.61 -11.17 -3.69
CA ASN A 318 21.89 -10.08 -4.35
C ASN A 318 20.82 -9.49 -3.43
N ASP A 319 20.04 -10.33 -2.75
CA ASP A 319 19.00 -9.88 -1.84
C ASP A 319 19.59 -9.11 -0.65
N PHE A 320 20.66 -9.62 -0.04
CA PHE A 320 21.40 -8.92 1.01
C PHE A 320 21.95 -7.58 0.53
N SER A 321 22.46 -7.50 -0.70
CA SER A 321 22.99 -6.24 -1.26
C SER A 321 21.94 -5.12 -1.32
N THR A 322 20.65 -5.46 -1.40
CA THR A 322 19.58 -4.45 -1.34
C THR A 322 19.41 -3.85 0.05
N VAL A 323 19.73 -4.61 1.11
CA VAL A 323 19.77 -4.13 2.49
C VAL A 323 20.99 -3.25 2.68
N ALA A 324 22.18 -3.76 2.31
CA ALA A 324 23.45 -3.03 2.46
C ALA A 324 23.49 -1.72 1.64
N ALA A 325 22.77 -1.66 0.52
CA ALA A 325 22.66 -0.43 -0.26
C ALA A 325 21.67 0.59 0.34
N TYR A 326 20.82 0.16 1.28
CA TYR A 326 19.79 1.01 1.89
C TYR A 326 20.20 1.56 3.24
N GLU A 327 20.87 0.76 4.08
CA GLU A 327 21.22 1.15 5.45
C GLU A 327 22.44 2.08 5.52
N ASP A 328 22.57 2.78 6.64
CA ASP A 328 23.76 3.53 7.00
C ASP A 328 24.24 3.34 8.44
N SER A 329 25.37 4.00 8.75
CA SER A 329 26.03 3.94 10.06
C SER A 329 25.20 4.36 11.27
N THR A 330 24.07 5.05 11.06
CA THR A 330 23.14 5.49 12.10
C THR A 330 21.99 4.53 12.33
N ASP A 331 21.77 3.59 11.43
CA ASP A 331 20.67 2.63 11.50
C ASP A 331 20.95 1.49 12.48
N THR A 332 19.87 0.87 12.95
CA THR A 332 19.88 -0.44 13.60
C THR A 332 19.36 -1.47 12.62
N VAL A 333 20.05 -2.59 12.44
CA VAL A 333 19.58 -3.69 11.57
C VAL A 333 19.40 -4.97 12.38
N PHE A 334 18.19 -5.54 12.35
CA PHE A 334 17.90 -6.84 12.97
C PHE A 334 17.48 -7.87 11.93
N PHE A 335 18.25 -8.95 11.83
CA PHE A 335 18.02 -10.05 10.89
C PHE A 335 17.32 -11.23 11.56
N TYR A 336 16.31 -11.78 10.90
CA TYR A 336 15.71 -13.06 11.25
C TYR A 336 15.84 -14.01 10.05
N LEU A 337 16.63 -15.07 10.22
CA LEU A 337 16.84 -16.11 9.21
C LEU A 337 16.14 -17.39 9.66
N PHE A 338 15.18 -17.87 8.89
CA PHE A 338 14.42 -19.08 9.21
C PHE A 338 14.42 -20.09 8.08
N GLY A 339 14.95 -21.28 8.31
CA GLY A 339 14.98 -22.32 7.27
C GLY A 339 15.51 -23.65 7.76
N HIS A 340 15.88 -24.51 6.82
CA HIS A 340 16.56 -25.77 7.14
C HIS A 340 18.01 -25.48 7.47
N GLY A 341 18.59 -26.20 8.42
CA GLY A 341 19.98 -25.99 8.78
C GLY A 341 20.77 -27.28 8.87
N ASN A 342 22.07 -27.16 8.68
CA ASN A 342 23.06 -28.23 8.84
C ASN A 342 24.44 -27.58 8.97
N ASN A 343 25.51 -28.37 9.09
CA ASN A 343 26.88 -27.89 9.03
C ASN A 343 27.74 -28.76 8.11
N ASP A 344 28.90 -28.24 7.71
CA ASP A 344 29.90 -28.97 6.92
C ASP A 344 31.07 -29.52 7.77
N GLY A 345 30.93 -29.49 9.09
CA GLY A 345 31.98 -29.82 10.07
C GLY A 345 32.89 -28.66 10.44
N TYR A 346 32.76 -27.49 9.80
CA TYR A 346 33.49 -26.26 10.13
C TYR A 346 32.56 -25.08 10.37
N HIS A 347 31.50 -24.96 9.57
CA HIS A 347 30.54 -23.87 9.64
C HIS A 347 29.12 -24.37 9.45
N SER A 348 28.23 -23.75 10.21
CA SER A 348 26.79 -23.92 10.11
C SER A 348 26.25 -23.17 8.90
N TYR A 349 25.18 -23.68 8.29
CA TYR A 349 24.49 -23.00 7.19
C TYR A 349 22.99 -23.11 7.31
N THR A 350 22.29 -22.11 6.76
CA THR A 350 20.83 -22.11 6.62
C THR A 350 20.48 -22.19 5.15
N SER A 351 19.52 -23.06 4.81
CA SER A 351 18.93 -23.19 3.50
C SER A 351 17.51 -22.64 3.47
N PHE A 352 17.25 -21.78 2.49
CA PHE A 352 15.95 -21.13 2.32
C PHE A 352 15.04 -21.82 1.31
N ARG A 353 15.43 -22.99 0.80
CA ARG A 353 14.62 -23.76 -0.15
C ARG A 353 14.97 -25.25 -0.09
N THR A 354 13.96 -26.12 -0.20
CA THR A 354 14.17 -27.56 -0.30
C THR A 354 15.16 -27.91 -1.43
N GLY A 355 16.13 -28.78 -1.13
CA GLY A 355 17.14 -29.24 -2.10
C GLY A 355 18.49 -28.51 -2.04
N GLY A 356 18.68 -27.55 -1.13
CA GLY A 356 19.99 -26.97 -0.82
C GLY A 356 20.53 -25.99 -1.87
N TYR A 357 19.67 -25.49 -2.77
CA TYR A 357 20.08 -24.60 -3.87
C TYR A 357 20.31 -23.15 -3.44
N SER A 358 19.81 -22.77 -2.27
CA SER A 358 20.03 -21.46 -1.66
C SER A 358 20.43 -21.67 -0.23
N ILE A 359 21.74 -21.58 0.01
CA ILE A 359 22.37 -21.75 1.32
C ILE A 359 23.24 -20.54 1.62
N VAL A 360 23.30 -20.18 2.89
CA VAL A 360 24.24 -19.19 3.41
C VAL A 360 24.95 -19.81 4.61
N TYR A 361 26.28 -19.75 4.60
CA TYR A 361 27.11 -20.19 5.72
C TYR A 361 27.29 -19.04 6.71
N SER A 362 27.41 -19.36 7.99
CA SER A 362 27.63 -18.41 9.09
C SER A 362 28.83 -17.49 8.84
N ASN A 363 29.97 -18.04 8.42
CA ASN A 363 31.18 -17.28 8.10
C ASN A 363 31.02 -16.33 6.89
N THR A 364 30.19 -16.71 5.92
CA THR A 364 29.90 -15.91 4.73
C THR A 364 28.96 -14.77 5.11
N PHE A 365 27.94 -15.06 5.92
CA PHE A 365 27.05 -14.03 6.45
C PHE A 365 27.80 -13.03 7.33
N ARG A 366 28.75 -13.50 8.15
CA ARG A 366 29.68 -12.63 8.89
C ARG A 366 30.39 -11.63 7.99
N SER A 367 30.91 -12.09 6.86
CA SER A 367 31.57 -11.22 5.88
C SER A 367 30.60 -10.19 5.29
N TYR A 368 29.30 -10.50 5.18
CA TYR A 368 28.30 -9.52 4.76
C TYR A 368 28.02 -8.48 5.85
N CYS A 369 27.86 -8.89 7.11
CA CYS A 369 27.69 -7.98 8.24
C CYS A 369 28.87 -7.03 8.41
N ASP A 370 30.11 -7.51 8.25
CA ASP A 370 31.32 -6.68 8.35
C ASP A 370 31.41 -5.59 7.27
N ASN A 371 30.60 -5.69 6.21
CA ASN A 371 30.53 -4.72 5.12
C ASN A 371 29.29 -3.81 5.21
N LEU A 372 28.46 -3.95 6.24
CA LEU A 372 27.39 -2.99 6.51
C LEU A 372 28.01 -1.70 7.07
N ASP A 373 27.38 -0.57 6.78
CA ASP A 373 27.75 0.73 7.34
C ASP A 373 27.30 0.81 8.82
N SER A 374 26.15 0.22 9.16
CA SER A 374 25.63 0.10 10.52
C SER A 374 26.52 -0.76 11.42
N SER A 375 26.75 -0.24 12.63
CA SER A 375 27.42 -0.97 13.71
C SER A 375 26.44 -1.64 14.69
N GLN A 376 25.13 -1.41 14.53
CA GLN A 376 24.08 -1.93 15.41
C GLN A 376 23.36 -3.09 14.72
N VAL A 377 24.05 -4.23 14.64
CA VAL A 377 23.59 -5.40 13.90
C VAL A 377 23.27 -6.56 14.84
N GLY A 378 22.01 -6.99 14.81
CA GLY A 378 21.47 -8.11 15.57
C GLY A 378 20.94 -9.20 14.64
N LEU A 379 21.06 -10.47 15.04
CA LEU A 379 20.49 -11.58 14.28
C LEU A 379 19.95 -12.71 15.16
N LEU A 380 18.84 -13.32 14.71
CA LEU A 380 18.32 -14.58 15.22
C LEU A 380 18.23 -15.61 14.09
N ILE A 381 18.88 -16.75 14.28
CA ILE A 381 18.96 -17.86 13.34
C ILE A 381 18.11 -19.03 13.82
N SER A 382 17.01 -19.27 13.12
CA SER A 382 16.11 -20.40 13.35
C SER A 382 16.36 -21.49 12.31
N SER A 383 17.28 -22.41 12.62
CA SER A 383 17.58 -23.57 11.77
C SER A 383 18.34 -24.63 12.58
N CYS A 384 18.28 -25.89 12.15
CA CYS A 384 19.03 -26.98 12.80
C CYS A 384 20.55 -26.75 12.68
N TYR A 385 21.32 -27.28 13.62
CA TYR A 385 22.78 -27.20 13.60
C TYR A 385 23.31 -25.77 13.43
N SER A 386 22.65 -24.78 14.04
CA SER A 386 22.92 -23.35 13.80
C SER A 386 23.95 -22.73 14.74
N GLY A 387 24.65 -23.53 15.54
CA GLY A 387 25.51 -23.01 16.62
C GLY A 387 26.66 -22.11 16.16
N ASP A 388 27.28 -22.39 15.01
CA ASP A 388 28.42 -21.61 14.53
C ASP A 388 28.00 -20.19 14.12
N TRP A 389 26.71 -19.92 13.93
CA TRP A 389 26.22 -18.56 13.68
C TRP A 389 26.50 -17.61 14.84
N ALA A 390 26.47 -18.11 16.09
CA ALA A 390 26.90 -17.32 17.24
C ALA A 390 28.43 -17.26 17.30
N ASP A 391 29.13 -18.37 17.06
CA ASP A 391 30.59 -18.45 17.22
C ASP A 391 31.36 -17.65 16.16
N ASP A 392 30.95 -17.70 14.89
CA ASP A 392 31.58 -16.97 13.78
C ASP A 392 31.38 -15.44 13.91
N MET A 393 30.43 -15.00 14.74
CA MET A 393 30.16 -13.58 14.99
C MET A 393 31.02 -12.99 16.12
N ILE A 394 31.77 -13.83 16.83
CA ILE A 394 32.70 -13.38 17.87
C ILE A 394 33.76 -12.43 17.28
N GLY A 395 34.08 -11.37 18.02
CA GLY A 395 35.00 -10.31 17.64
C GLY A 395 34.41 -9.23 16.74
N GLY A 396 33.12 -9.33 16.38
CA GLY A 396 32.46 -8.37 15.48
C GLY A 396 31.61 -7.29 16.13
N GLY A 397 31.38 -7.36 17.45
CA GLY A 397 30.48 -6.41 18.12
C GLY A 397 28.99 -6.65 17.85
N TYR A 398 28.64 -7.84 17.36
CA TYR A 398 27.28 -8.24 17.03
C TYR A 398 26.51 -8.80 18.22
N LEU A 399 25.18 -8.73 18.13
CA LEU A 399 24.29 -9.64 18.83
C LEU A 399 23.91 -10.76 17.86
N ALA A 400 24.36 -11.98 18.12
CA ALA A 400 24.03 -13.12 17.29
C ALA A 400 23.47 -14.29 18.10
N MET A 401 22.29 -14.75 17.72
CA MET A 401 21.58 -15.82 18.42
C MET A 401 21.23 -16.93 17.45
N SER A 402 21.36 -18.17 17.91
CA SER A 402 20.95 -19.36 17.18
C SER A 402 20.00 -20.20 18.01
N SER A 403 19.00 -20.77 17.34
CA SER A 403 18.00 -21.65 17.95
C SER A 403 18.56 -23.01 18.38
N SER A 404 19.70 -23.44 17.86
CA SER A 404 20.41 -24.65 18.27
C SER A 404 21.93 -24.46 18.32
N ASP A 405 22.64 -25.46 18.81
CA ASP A 405 24.09 -25.57 18.67
C ASP A 405 24.43 -26.34 17.38
N GLU A 406 25.71 -26.67 17.17
CA GLU A 406 26.24 -27.33 15.96
C GLU A 406 25.91 -28.83 15.90
N THR A 407 25.26 -29.38 16.92
CA THR A 407 25.02 -30.84 17.07
C THR A 407 23.56 -31.21 17.27
N HIS A 408 22.71 -30.22 17.50
CA HIS A 408 21.28 -30.41 17.76
C HIS A 408 20.40 -29.86 16.65
N ASN A 409 19.23 -30.48 16.49
CA ASN A 409 18.16 -29.96 15.64
C ASN A 409 17.46 -28.77 16.32
N SER A 410 16.76 -27.98 15.51
CA SER A 410 15.70 -27.09 15.95
C SER A 410 14.34 -27.70 15.60
N TRP A 411 13.35 -27.51 16.47
CA TRP A 411 12.07 -28.20 16.37
C TRP A 411 10.92 -27.22 16.14
N SER A 412 9.88 -27.65 15.43
CA SER A 412 8.66 -26.86 15.26
C SER A 412 7.61 -27.19 16.34
N VAL A 413 6.79 -26.21 16.71
CA VAL A 413 5.66 -26.38 17.66
C VAL A 413 4.53 -27.27 17.10
N GLY A 414 4.55 -27.52 15.79
CA GLY A 414 3.60 -28.38 15.07
C GLY A 414 4.20 -28.94 13.77
N PRO A 415 3.40 -29.57 12.91
CA PRO A 415 3.87 -30.04 11.60
C PRO A 415 4.43 -28.90 10.76
N LEU A 416 5.47 -29.18 9.97
CA LEU A 416 5.98 -28.22 9.00
C LEU A 416 5.05 -28.11 7.79
N PRO A 417 4.94 -26.91 7.17
CA PRO A 417 5.54 -25.65 7.60
C PRO A 417 4.87 -25.11 8.88
N GLY A 418 5.67 -24.62 9.82
CA GLY A 418 5.21 -24.25 11.16
C GLY A 418 6.15 -23.28 11.87
N GLU A 419 5.80 -22.90 13.07
CA GLU A 419 6.62 -22.02 13.91
C GLU A 419 7.70 -22.82 14.64
N GLU A 420 8.92 -22.29 14.69
CA GLU A 420 10.06 -22.90 15.39
C GLU A 420 9.93 -22.66 16.90
N ALA A 421 10.18 -23.69 17.71
CA ALA A 421 9.84 -23.72 19.13
C ALA A 421 10.63 -22.68 19.95
N PHE A 422 11.92 -22.53 19.70
CA PHE A 422 12.72 -21.51 20.36
C PHE A 422 12.28 -20.09 19.93
N ALA A 423 12.15 -19.86 18.62
CA ALA A 423 11.66 -18.59 18.08
C ALA A 423 10.30 -18.20 18.66
N ASN A 424 9.35 -19.14 18.77
CA ASN A 424 8.05 -18.88 19.38
C ASN A 424 8.19 -18.31 20.80
N TYR A 425 8.99 -18.94 21.66
CA TYR A 425 9.23 -18.40 23.00
C TYR A 425 9.96 -17.06 22.97
N PHE A 426 11.02 -16.94 22.15
CA PHE A 426 11.80 -15.70 22.03
C PHE A 426 10.91 -14.52 21.67
N TRP A 427 10.16 -14.64 20.58
CA TRP A 427 9.29 -13.56 20.08
C TRP A 427 8.12 -13.28 21.02
N ASN A 428 7.61 -14.28 21.73
CA ASN A 428 6.64 -14.05 22.81
C ASN A 428 7.24 -13.23 23.96
N TYR A 429 8.49 -13.45 24.34
CA TYR A 429 9.14 -12.61 25.36
C TYR A 429 9.39 -11.18 24.85
N VAL A 430 9.84 -11.02 23.60
CA VAL A 430 9.97 -9.70 22.95
C VAL A 430 8.63 -8.97 22.96
N HIS A 431 7.54 -9.63 22.55
CA HIS A 431 6.20 -9.06 22.60
C HIS A 431 5.77 -8.62 24.01
N ASN A 432 6.32 -9.25 25.05
CA ASN A 432 6.09 -8.90 26.45
C ASN A 432 7.11 -7.88 27.00
N GLY A 433 7.84 -7.17 26.13
CA GLY A 433 8.72 -6.06 26.47
C GLY A 433 10.12 -6.46 26.95
N TYR A 434 10.57 -7.67 26.61
CA TYR A 434 11.95 -8.10 26.90
C TYR A 434 12.87 -7.60 25.78
N ASP A 435 14.03 -7.05 26.15
CA ASP A 435 15.12 -6.87 25.17
C ASP A 435 15.66 -8.22 24.69
N ALA A 436 16.34 -8.23 23.55
CA ALA A 436 16.75 -9.43 22.82
C ALA A 436 17.56 -10.42 23.68
N VAL A 437 18.52 -9.94 24.49
CA VAL A 437 19.35 -10.81 25.34
C VAL A 437 18.52 -11.46 26.45
N ASP A 438 17.63 -10.70 27.08
CA ASP A 438 16.74 -11.22 28.13
C ASP A 438 15.72 -12.21 27.55
N ALA A 439 15.14 -11.88 26.39
CA ALA A 439 14.23 -12.76 25.66
C ALA A 439 14.92 -14.08 25.28
N PHE A 440 16.18 -14.03 24.86
CA PHE A 440 16.98 -15.22 24.55
C PHE A 440 17.12 -16.14 25.77
N TRP A 441 17.54 -15.61 26.91
CA TRP A 441 17.75 -16.43 28.12
C TRP A 441 16.43 -16.97 28.66
N ALA A 442 15.36 -16.18 28.60
CA ALA A 442 14.01 -16.61 29.00
C ALA A 442 13.48 -17.73 28.10
N ALA A 443 13.67 -17.63 26.78
CA ALA A 443 13.30 -18.65 25.80
C ALA A 443 14.15 -19.91 25.96
N LYS A 444 15.47 -19.77 26.15
CA LYS A 444 16.39 -20.90 26.34
C LYS A 444 16.02 -21.72 27.58
N ALA A 445 15.54 -21.07 28.65
CA ALA A 445 15.06 -21.76 29.85
C ALA A 445 13.83 -22.65 29.60
N GLN A 446 13.08 -22.45 28.50
CA GLN A 446 11.95 -23.30 28.10
C GLN A 446 12.39 -24.50 27.26
N MET A 447 13.63 -24.54 26.77
CA MET A 447 14.08 -25.59 25.86
C MET A 447 14.40 -26.91 26.59
N PRO A 448 13.98 -28.06 26.05
CA PRO A 448 14.34 -29.36 26.63
C PRO A 448 15.85 -29.59 26.61
N THR A 449 16.43 -29.94 27.77
CA THR A 449 17.87 -30.24 27.90
C THR A 449 18.19 -31.74 27.88
N SER A 450 17.17 -32.60 27.81
CA SER A 450 17.33 -34.05 27.65
C SER A 450 16.16 -34.66 26.86
N GLY A 451 16.39 -35.83 26.25
CA GLY A 451 15.39 -36.56 25.46
C GLY A 451 15.53 -36.38 23.96
N THR A 452 14.48 -36.72 23.21
CA THR A 452 14.51 -36.71 21.73
C THR A 452 14.43 -35.31 21.13
N TYR A 453 13.82 -34.37 21.84
CA TYR A 453 13.57 -32.99 21.38
C TYR A 453 14.53 -31.99 22.01
N VAL A 454 15.77 -32.42 22.31
CA VAL A 454 16.77 -31.51 22.84
C VAL A 454 17.06 -30.42 21.82
N GLN A 455 17.15 -29.20 22.32
CA GLN A 455 17.49 -28.03 21.55
C GLN A 455 18.34 -27.11 22.43
N ASN A 456 19.49 -26.69 21.95
CA ASN A 456 20.48 -25.96 22.74
C ASN A 456 20.87 -24.63 22.08
N PRO A 457 20.06 -23.57 22.23
CA PRO A 457 20.32 -22.27 21.65
C PRO A 457 21.67 -21.68 22.07
N LYS A 458 22.37 -20.97 21.18
CA LYS A 458 23.62 -20.24 21.48
C LYS A 458 23.47 -18.74 21.24
N ILE A 459 24.27 -17.95 21.95
CA ILE A 459 24.30 -16.50 21.85
C ILE A 459 25.74 -15.99 21.87
N CYS A 460 26.05 -15.08 20.97
CA CYS A 460 27.19 -14.17 21.02
C CYS A 460 26.61 -12.77 21.29
N ASP A 461 26.84 -12.27 22.50
CA ASP A 461 26.40 -10.95 22.93
C ASP A 461 27.64 -10.08 23.14
N GLN A 462 28.09 -9.45 22.05
CA GLN A 462 29.19 -8.49 22.07
C GLN A 462 28.74 -7.09 21.69
N CYS A 463 27.46 -6.93 21.39
CA CYS A 463 26.85 -5.64 21.16
C CYS A 463 26.61 -4.94 22.50
N THR A 464 26.57 -3.61 22.49
CA THR A 464 26.17 -2.81 23.67
C THR A 464 24.84 -2.10 23.46
N TYR A 465 24.19 -2.39 22.33
CA TYR A 465 22.95 -1.79 21.91
C TYR A 465 21.77 -2.71 22.24
N ASN A 466 20.71 -2.14 22.80
CA ASN A 466 19.45 -2.84 23.04
C ASN A 466 18.60 -2.77 21.78
N PHE A 467 18.17 -3.92 21.27
CA PHE A 467 17.42 -3.99 20.02
C PHE A 467 15.92 -3.75 20.27
N PHE A 468 15.41 -4.18 21.44
CA PHE A 468 14.02 -4.07 21.87
C PHE A 468 13.93 -3.48 23.29
N GLY A 469 12.73 -3.13 23.73
CA GLY A 469 12.44 -2.61 25.07
C GLY A 469 12.26 -1.11 25.15
#